data_AF-A0A9X7HP34-F1
#
_entry.id   AF-A0A9X7HP34-F1
#
_cell.length_a   1.000
_cell.length_b   1.000
_cell.length_c   1.000
_cell.angle_alpha   90.00
_cell.angle_beta   90.00
_cell.angle_gamma   90.00
#
_symmetry.space_group_name_H-M   'P 1'
#
loop_
_entity.id
_entity.type
_entity.pdbx_description
1 polymer ?
#
loop_
_entity_poly.entity_id
_entity_poly.type
_entity_poly.pdbx_seq_one_letter_code
_entity_poly.pdbx_strand_id
1 'polypeptide(L)' 'MDKEYEELIVRSFFKKKIQDRIIFELTSPKKRVKALGRLAHNHDTILNSMYFESIPKNMVYAEGILTQLKNMEQRILVT' A
#
# COMPACT_ATOMS: atom_id res chain seq x y z
N MET A 1 0.92 -17.14 -3.34
CA MET A 1 1.57 -15.84 -3.52
C MET A 1 3.06 -16.03 -3.34
N ASP A 2 3.82 -15.29 -4.11
CA ASP A 2 5.28 -15.31 -4.06
C ASP A 2 5.77 -14.54 -2.84
N LYS A 3 6.65 -15.18 -2.05
CA LYS A 3 7.10 -14.64 -0.76
C LYS A 3 8.05 -13.45 -0.93
N GLU A 4 8.87 -13.46 -1.97
CA GLU A 4 9.86 -12.40 -2.22
C GLU A 4 9.14 -11.10 -2.59
N TYR A 5 8.10 -11.21 -3.44
CA TYR A 5 7.25 -10.07 -3.76
C TYR A 5 6.43 -9.59 -2.56
N GLU A 6 5.86 -10.49 -1.75
CA GLU A 6 5.15 -10.12 -0.51
C GLU A 6 6.08 -9.33 0.44
N GLU A 7 7.29 -9.82 0.65
CA GLU A 7 8.28 -9.16 1.51
C GLU A 7 8.70 -7.79 0.95
N LEU A 8 8.97 -7.69 -0.35
CA LEU A 8 9.31 -6.43 -1.00
C LEU A 8 8.21 -5.38 -0.82
N ILE A 9 6.95 -5.76 -1.04
CA ILE A 9 5.79 -4.88 -0.86
C ILE A 9 5.69 -4.42 0.59
N VAL A 10 5.81 -5.34 1.55
CA VAL A 10 5.72 -5.00 2.98
C VAL A 10 6.84 -4.06 3.40
N ARG A 11 8.08 -4.35 3.00
CA ARG A 11 9.25 -3.53 3.37
C ARG A 11 9.20 -2.13 2.77
N SER A 12 8.59 -1.99 1.59
CA SER A 12 8.49 -0.71 0.86
C SER A 12 7.36 0.17 1.39
N PHE A 13 6.16 -0.38 1.55
CA PHE A 13 4.94 0.42 1.72
C PHE A 13 4.36 0.45 3.14
N PHE A 14 4.78 -0.45 4.03
CA PHE A 14 4.22 -0.53 5.39
C PHE A 14 5.05 0.27 6.38
N LYS A 15 4.43 0.74 7.47
CA LYS A 15 5.16 1.42 8.56
C LYS A 15 6.18 0.47 9.19
N LYS A 16 7.43 0.93 9.39
CA LYS A 16 8.55 0.10 9.89
C LYS A 16 8.19 -0.77 11.10
N LYS A 17 7.50 -0.22 12.09
CA LYS A 17 7.09 -0.91 13.32
C LYS A 17 6.22 -2.16 13.13
N ILE A 18 5.55 -2.31 11.98
CA ILE A 18 4.62 -3.42 11.73
C ILE A 18 5.14 -4.41 10.68
N GLN A 19 6.21 -4.09 9.96
CA GLN A 19 6.70 -4.88 8.81
C GLN A 19 6.95 -6.34 9.17
N ASP A 20 7.77 -6.61 10.20
CA ASP A 20 8.13 -7.97 10.59
C ASP A 20 6.92 -8.79 11.05
N ARG A 21 5.96 -8.14 11.73
CA ARG A 21 4.71 -8.79 12.13
C ARG A 21 3.88 -9.17 10.91
N ILE A 22 3.76 -8.30 9.90
CA ILE A 22 3.00 -8.61 8.69
C ILE A 22 3.68 -9.76 7.93
N ILE A 23 4.99 -9.68 7.71
CA ILE A 23 5.76 -10.75 7.05
C ILE A 23 5.50 -12.10 7.74
N PHE A 24 5.62 -12.13 9.08
CA PHE A 24 5.34 -13.33 9.86
C PHE A 24 3.89 -13.83 9.68
N GLU A 25 2.90 -12.95 9.76
CA GLU A 25 1.49 -13.33 9.61
C GLU A 25 1.16 -13.84 8.20
N LEU A 26 1.84 -13.34 7.16
CA LEU A 26 1.63 -13.78 5.77
C LEU A 26 2.13 -15.21 5.49
N THR A 27 3.01 -15.76 6.34
CA THR A 27 3.53 -17.13 6.19
C THR A 27 2.51 -18.24 6.49
N SER A 28 1.44 -17.94 7.23
CA SER A 28 0.43 -18.92 7.66
C SER A 28 -0.93 -18.60 7.03
N PRO A 29 -1.62 -19.57 6.39
CA PRO A 29 -2.91 -19.32 5.75
C PRO A 29 -3.95 -18.69 6.70
N LYS A 30 -4.03 -19.18 7.93
CA LYS A 30 -4.97 -18.67 8.95
C LYS A 30 -4.60 -17.25 9.41
N LYS A 31 -3.31 -16.95 9.58
CA LYS A 31 -2.86 -15.61 10.00
C LYS A 31 -2.96 -14.61 8.85
N ARG A 32 -2.69 -15.05 7.62
CA ARG A 32 -2.83 -14.25 6.40
C ARG A 32 -4.22 -13.66 6.27
N VAL A 33 -5.28 -14.46 6.41
CA VAL A 33 -6.66 -13.95 6.35
C VAL A 33 -6.88 -12.83 7.38
N LYS A 34 -6.39 -13.01 8.61
CA LYS A 34 -6.49 -11.99 9.66
C LYS A 34 -5.65 -10.74 9.35
N ALA A 35 -4.45 -10.92 8.81
CA ALA A 35 -3.56 -9.81 8.43
C ALA A 35 -4.18 -8.95 7.34
N LEU A 36 -4.70 -9.59 6.30
CA LEU A 36 -5.36 -8.92 5.17
C LEU A 36 -6.67 -8.25 5.59
N GLY A 37 -7.47 -8.89 6.45
CA GLY A 37 -8.67 -8.26 7.01
C GLY A 37 -8.33 -7.00 7.81
N ARG A 38 -7.29 -7.05 8.65
CA ARG A 38 -6.82 -5.88 9.39
C ARG A 38 -6.27 -4.79 8.48
N LEU A 39 -5.58 -5.15 7.41
CA LEU A 39 -5.10 -4.19 6.40
C LEU A 39 -6.27 -3.43 5.75
N ALA A 40 -7.35 -4.13 5.38
CA ALA A 40 -8.51 -3.49 4.76
C ALA A 40 -9.17 -2.44 5.69
N HIS A 41 -9.31 -2.75 6.98
CA HIS A 41 -9.99 -1.88 7.93
C HIS A 41 -9.10 -0.79 8.53
N ASN A 42 -7.79 -1.03 8.65
CA ASN A 42 -6.88 -0.15 9.39
C ASN A 42 -5.69 0.31 8.51
N HIS A 43 -5.93 0.49 7.20
CA HIS A 43 -4.90 0.80 6.21
C HIS A 43 -4.08 2.06 6.58
N ASP A 44 -4.74 3.10 7.09
CA ASP A 44 -4.16 4.34 7.59
C ASP A 44 -3.17 4.15 8.75
N THR A 45 -3.39 3.14 9.61
CA THR A 45 -2.50 2.83 10.72
C THR A 45 -1.37 1.87 10.35
N ILE A 46 -1.50 1.13 9.24
CA ILE A 46 -0.61 0.05 8.82
C ILE A 46 0.35 0.48 7.70
N LEU A 47 -0.19 1.11 6.66
CA LEU A 47 0.56 1.60 5.52
C LEU A 47 1.23 2.93 5.85
N ASN A 48 2.36 3.20 5.19
CA ASN A 48 3.05 4.47 5.30
C ASN A 48 2.29 5.52 4.49
N SER A 49 1.77 6.55 5.18
CA SER A 49 0.98 7.63 4.58
C SER A 49 1.77 8.46 3.55
N MET A 50 3.10 8.39 3.55
CA MET A 50 3.95 8.99 2.51
C MET A 50 3.59 8.52 1.10
N TYR A 51 3.04 7.31 0.96
CA TYR A 51 2.64 6.73 -0.32
C TYR A 51 1.14 6.87 -0.59
N PHE A 52 0.41 7.62 0.23
CA PHE A 52 -1.02 7.84 0.04
C PHE A 52 -1.25 9.11 -0.76
N GLU A 53 -2.10 9.02 -1.76
CA GLU A 53 -2.60 10.18 -2.48
C GLU A 53 -4.10 10.30 -2.26
N SER A 54 -4.52 11.51 -1.88
CA SER A 54 -5.93 11.81 -1.80
C SER A 54 -6.48 11.97 -3.21
N ILE A 55 -7.50 11.19 -3.53
CA ILE A 55 -8.29 11.42 -4.74
C ILE A 55 -9.34 12.49 -4.37
N PRO A 56 -9.36 13.63 -5.08
CA PRO A 56 -10.39 14.65 -4.84
C PRO A 56 -11.79 14.04 -4.98
N LYS A 57 -12.71 14.39 -4.08
CA LYS A 57 -14.06 13.79 -4.00
C LYS A 57 -14.90 13.99 -5.27
N ASN A 58 -14.56 14.99 -6.09
CA ASN A 58 -15.16 15.29 -7.38
C ASN A 58 -14.50 14.55 -8.57
N MET A 59 -13.41 13.82 -8.33
CA MET A 59 -12.68 13.07 -9.35
C MET A 59 -13.06 11.59 -9.26
N VAL A 60 -14.17 11.22 -9.91
CA VAL A 60 -14.73 9.85 -9.90
C VAL A 60 -14.60 9.15 -11.26
N TYR A 61 -13.96 9.80 -12.24
CA TYR A 61 -13.79 9.29 -13.60
C TYR A 61 -12.35 8.86 -13.86
N ALA A 62 -12.18 7.76 -14.62
CA ALA A 62 -10.90 7.11 -14.86
C ALA A 62 -9.85 8.04 -15.51
N GLU A 63 -10.28 8.95 -16.39
CA GLU A 63 -9.39 9.91 -17.05
C GLU A 63 -8.76 10.89 -16.06
N GLY A 64 -9.50 11.28 -15.02
CA GLY A 64 -9.01 12.16 -13.97
C GLY A 64 -7.91 11.48 -13.15
N ILE A 65 -8.17 10.25 -12.72
CA ILE A 65 -7.19 9.42 -12.00
C ILE A 65 -5.95 9.21 -12.85
N LEU A 66 -6.10 8.87 -14.14
CA LEU A 66 -4.98 8.68 -15.06
C LEU A 66 -4.12 9.96 -15.20
N THR A 67 -4.77 11.12 -15.30
CA THR A 67 -4.07 12.41 -15.40
C THR A 67 -3.26 12.70 -14.14
N GLN A 68 -3.84 12.45 -12.97
CA GLN A 68 -3.13 12.62 -11.69
C GLN A 68 -1.92 11.68 -11.58
N LEU A 69 -2.08 10.41 -11.95
CA LEU A 69 -0.98 9.43 -11.96
C LEU A 69 0.17 9.84 -12.89
N LYS A 70 -0.12 10.31 -14.10
CA LYS A 70 0.89 10.83 -15.03
C LYS A 70 1.64 12.02 -14.46
N ASN A 71 0.94 12.94 -13.79
CA ASN A 71 1.57 14.09 -13.15
C ASN A 71 2.48 13.67 -11.98
N MET A 72 2.13 12.61 -11.26
CA MET A 72 2.99 12.07 -10.19
C MET A 72 4.27 11.42 -10.73
N GLU A 73 4.17 10.62 -11.80
CA GLU A 73 5.33 10.02 -12.45
C GLU A 73 6.35 11.09 -12.86
N GLN A 74 5.89 12.21 -13.41
CA GLN A 74 6.75 13.33 -13.76
C GLN A 74 7.44 13.95 -12.54
N ARG A 75 6.79 14.04 -11.38
CA ARG A 75 7.39 14.60 -10.14
C ARG A 75 8.51 13.71 -9.58
N ILE A 76 8.39 12.40 -9.73
CA ILE A 76 9.42 11.44 -9.27
C ILE A 76 10.68 11.53 -10.15
N LEU A 77 10.54 11.88 -11.44
CA LEU A 77 11.67 11.96 -12.38
C LEU A 77 12.51 13.24 -12.26
N VAL A 78 12.02 14.27 -11.55
CA VAL A 78 12.73 15.56 -11.36
C VAL A 78 13.36 15.71 -9.96
N THR A 79 13.28 14.67 -9.13
CA THR A 79 13.82 14.65 -7.76
C THR A 79 14.91 13.61 -7.64
#